data_AF-X0Z8E0-F1
#
_entry.id   AF-X0Z8E0-F1
#
_cell.length_a   1.000
_cell.length_b   1.000
_cell.length_c   1.000
_cell.angle_alpha   90.00
_cell.angle_beta   90.00
_cell.angle_gamma   90.00
#
_symmetry.space_group_name_H-M   'P 1'
#
loop_
_entity.id
_entity.type
_entity.pdbx_description
1 polymer ?
#
loop_
_entity_poly.entity_id
_entity_poly.type
_entity_poly.pdbx_seq_one_letter_code
_entity_poly.pdbx_strand_id
1 'polypeptide(L)'
;MCALVCTVQAIQMKENHCGEWYISETKYGPLVHARLGIAEENSGKLVTLVRQNAQAIAKKNNLELIIVDGPPGIGCPLIATLSGANLAIVVTEPTLSGLHDLQRVVKVAQHFGVKAAVIINKYDINLENSAKIEDWCQKK
;
A
#
# COMPACT_ATOMS: atom_id res chain seq x y z
N MET A 1 -12.72 -13.43 -18.04
CA MET A 1 -13.55 -14.65 -18.17
C MET A 1 -14.83 -14.36 -18.96
N CYS A 2 -15.60 -13.32 -18.63
CA CYS A 2 -16.85 -12.96 -19.34
C CYS A 2 -16.68 -12.81 -20.87
N ALA A 3 -15.64 -12.11 -21.35
CA ALA A 3 -15.38 -11.98 -22.79
C ALA A 3 -14.98 -13.30 -23.49
N LEU A 4 -14.34 -14.24 -22.76
CA LEU A 4 -13.90 -15.53 -23.31
C LEU A 4 -15.06 -16.50 -23.54
N VAL A 5 -16.14 -16.37 -22.77
CA VAL A 5 -17.32 -17.25 -22.83
C VAL A 5 -18.50 -16.62 -23.57
N CYS A 6 -18.36 -15.36 -24.00
CA CYS A 6 -19.44 -14.62 -24.66
C CYS A 6 -19.56 -15.04 -26.12
N THR A 7 -20.45 -15.99 -26.40
CA THR A 7 -20.73 -16.50 -27.75
C THR A 7 -21.29 -15.43 -28.69
N VAL A 8 -22.02 -14.46 -28.15
CA VAL A 8 -22.62 -13.34 -28.90
C VAL A 8 -21.69 -12.13 -29.06
N GLN A 9 -20.43 -12.22 -28.59
CA GLN A 9 -19.42 -11.17 -28.69
C GLN A 9 -19.84 -9.79 -28.13
N ALA A 10 -20.76 -9.76 -27.17
CA ALA A 10 -21.23 -8.53 -26.53
C ALA A 10 -20.17 -7.85 -25.64
N ILE A 11 -19.11 -8.57 -25.25
CA ILE A 11 -18.05 -8.10 -24.36
C ILE A 11 -16.70 -8.26 -25.07
N GLN A 12 -15.90 -7.20 -25.09
CA GLN A 12 -14.56 -7.19 -25.69
C GLN A 12 -13.50 -6.90 -24.63
N MET A 13 -12.37 -7.60 -24.70
CA MET A 13 -11.17 -7.25 -23.94
C MET A 13 -10.40 -6.20 -24.73
N LYS A 14 -10.17 -5.04 -24.13
CA LYS A 14 -9.30 -4.01 -24.68
C LYS A 14 -8.11 -3.85 -23.76
N GLU A 15 -6.95 -3.58 -24.35
CA GLU A 15 -5.80 -3.15 -23.56
C GLU A 15 -6.14 -1.84 -22.87
N ASN A 16 -5.84 -1.78 -21.57
CA ASN A 16 -6.00 -0.59 -20.76
C ASN A 16 -4.63 -0.10 -20.34
N HIS A 17 -4.34 1.17 -20.63
CA HIS A 17 -3.14 1.81 -20.13
C HIS A 17 -3.36 2.19 -18.67
N CYS A 18 -2.47 1.75 -17.78
CA CYS A 18 -2.58 1.93 -16.34
C CYS A 18 -1.33 2.64 -15.81
N GLY A 19 -1.00 3.77 -16.43
CA GLY A 19 0.14 4.61 -16.09
C GLY A 19 1.49 4.11 -16.60
N GLU A 20 2.46 4.99 -16.44
CA GLU A 20 3.88 4.74 -16.70
C GLU A 20 4.65 4.79 -15.39
N TRP A 21 5.69 3.98 -15.26
CA TRP A 21 6.58 4.00 -14.10
C TRP A 21 7.95 4.56 -14.48
N TYR A 22 8.61 5.19 -13.52
CA TYR A 22 9.86 5.89 -13.71
C TYR A 22 10.84 5.59 -12.58
N ILE A 23 12.12 5.79 -12.88
CA ILE A 23 13.20 5.84 -11.92
C ILE A 23 13.75 7.26 -11.96
N SER A 24 13.91 7.87 -10.79
CA SER A 24 14.44 9.21 -10.66
C SER A 24 15.55 9.21 -9.60
N GLU A 25 16.62 9.96 -9.85
CA GLU A 25 17.67 10.16 -8.85
C GLU A 25 17.29 11.32 -7.93
N THR A 26 17.50 11.13 -6.63
CA THR A 26 17.27 12.16 -5.62
C THR A 26 18.49 12.26 -4.71
N LYS A 27 18.59 13.35 -3.93
CA LYS A 27 19.62 13.49 -2.89
C LYS A 27 19.57 12.40 -1.80
N TYR A 28 18.47 11.64 -1.73
CA TYR A 28 18.25 10.57 -0.75
C TYR A 28 18.36 9.17 -1.37
N GLY A 29 18.77 9.06 -2.64
CA GLY A 29 18.85 7.81 -3.39
C GLY A 29 17.77 7.69 -4.48
N PRO A 30 17.67 6.51 -5.12
CA PRO A 30 16.75 6.30 -6.24
C PRO A 30 15.29 6.28 -5.77
N LEU A 31 14.45 7.03 -6.47
CA LEU A 31 13.00 7.03 -6.31
C LEU A 31 12.36 6.26 -7.46
N VAL A 32 11.63 5.19 -7.15
CA VAL A 32 10.81 4.47 -8.12
C VAL A 32 9.36 4.86 -7.90
N HIS A 33 8.71 5.39 -8.92
CA HIS A 33 7.36 5.91 -8.83
C HIS A 33 6.58 5.66 -10.12
N ALA A 34 5.28 5.91 -10.09
CA ALA A 34 4.44 5.85 -11.28
C ALA A 34 3.60 7.11 -11.45
N ARG A 35 3.36 7.48 -12.70
CA ARG A 35 2.49 8.57 -13.11
C ARG A 35 1.31 7.99 -13.87
N LEU A 36 0.12 8.27 -13.33
CA LEU A 36 -1.15 7.91 -13.96
C LEU A 36 -1.57 9.01 -14.93
N GLY A 37 -2.21 8.61 -16.02
CA GLY A 37 -2.99 9.50 -16.88
C GLY A 37 -4.26 10.00 -16.18
N ILE A 38 -4.94 10.95 -16.82
CA ILE A 38 -6.20 11.50 -16.30
C ILE A 38 -7.24 10.38 -16.21
N ALA A 39 -7.84 10.23 -15.02
CA ALA A 39 -8.85 9.22 -14.70
C ALA A 39 -8.39 7.76 -14.82
N GLU A 40 -7.08 7.49 -14.90
CA GLU A 40 -6.56 6.13 -14.87
C GLU A 40 -6.63 5.55 -13.46
N GLU A 41 -6.95 4.26 -13.38
CA GLU A 41 -7.06 3.55 -12.11
C GLU A 41 -5.68 3.22 -11.54
N ASN A 42 -5.48 3.50 -10.25
CA ASN A 42 -4.34 2.98 -9.51
C ASN A 42 -4.52 1.48 -9.25
N SER A 43 -4.05 0.65 -10.18
CA SER A 43 -4.16 -0.80 -10.08
C SER A 43 -3.10 -1.39 -9.15
N GLY A 44 -3.47 -2.46 -8.41
CA GLY A 44 -2.48 -3.22 -7.63
C GLY A 44 -1.35 -3.81 -8.48
N LYS A 45 -1.58 -4.02 -9.78
CA LYS A 45 -0.56 -4.49 -10.73
C LYS A 45 0.53 -3.44 -10.95
N LEU A 46 0.17 -2.17 -11.10
CA LEU A 46 1.13 -1.07 -11.23
C LEU A 46 1.98 -0.91 -9.95
N VAL A 47 1.33 -0.94 -8.79
CA VAL A 47 2.02 -0.89 -7.49
C VAL A 47 3.02 -2.05 -7.34
N THR A 48 2.61 -3.26 -7.73
CA THR A 48 3.49 -4.44 -7.72
C THR A 48 4.69 -4.25 -8.64
N LEU A 49 4.48 -3.70 -9.83
CA LEU A 49 5.54 -3.42 -10.80
C LEU A 49 6.55 -2.39 -10.25
N VAL A 50 6.07 -1.28 -9.68
CA VAL A 50 6.92 -0.26 -9.04
C VAL A 50 7.75 -0.88 -7.92
N ARG A 51 7.13 -1.67 -7.04
CA ARG A 51 7.80 -2.34 -5.92
C ARG A 51 8.87 -3.34 -6.39
N GLN A 52 8.57 -4.15 -7.40
CA GLN A 52 9.53 -5.11 -7.96
C GLN A 52 10.75 -4.41 -8.57
N ASN A 53 10.54 -3.30 -9.27
CA ASN A 53 11.64 -2.50 -9.80
C ASN A 53 12.48 -1.86 -8.68
N ALA A 54 11.84 -1.34 -7.63
CA ALA A 54 12.54 -0.86 -6.44
C ALA A 54 13.43 -1.95 -5.82
N GLN A 55 12.92 -3.19 -5.71
CA GLN A 55 13.70 -4.33 -5.22
C GLN A 55 14.89 -4.67 -6.13
N ALA A 56 14.71 -4.65 -7.45
CA ALA A 56 15.78 -4.91 -8.41
C ALA A 56 16.90 -3.85 -8.32
N ILE A 57 16.53 -2.58 -8.20
CA ILE A 57 17.48 -1.46 -8.06
C ILE A 57 18.21 -1.56 -6.73
N ALA A 58 17.49 -1.80 -5.63
CA ALA A 58 18.10 -1.97 -4.31
C ALA A 58 19.13 -3.11 -4.32
N LYS A 59 18.79 -4.26 -4.93
CA LYS A 59 19.73 -5.37 -5.07
C LYS A 59 20.95 -5.03 -5.93
N LYS A 60 20.75 -4.32 -7.06
CA LYS A 60 21.84 -3.91 -7.97
C LYS A 60 22.81 -2.95 -7.29
N ASN A 61 22.29 -2.01 -6.50
CA ASN A 61 23.06 -0.96 -5.87
C ASN A 61 23.48 -1.30 -4.43
N ASN A 62 23.23 -2.54 -3.97
CA ASN A 62 23.49 -3.01 -2.62
C ASN A 62 22.89 -2.11 -1.52
N LEU A 63 21.63 -1.69 -1.72
CA LEU A 63 20.84 -0.93 -0.75
C LEU A 63 20.07 -1.89 0.16
N GLU A 64 20.16 -1.68 1.47
CA GLU A 64 19.56 -2.56 2.48
C GLU A 64 18.11 -2.20 2.83
N LEU A 65 17.69 -0.96 2.52
CA LEU A 65 16.39 -0.43 2.93
C LEU A 65 15.61 0.12 1.74
N ILE A 66 14.34 -0.28 1.65
CA ILE A 66 13.36 0.30 0.75
C ILE A 66 12.24 0.87 1.62
N ILE A 67 11.96 2.15 1.44
CA ILE A 67 10.80 2.81 2.05
C ILE A 67 9.73 2.92 0.99
N VAL A 68 8.54 2.43 1.29
CA VAL A 68 7.38 2.50 0.40
C VAL A 68 6.32 3.38 1.05
N ASP A 69 5.88 4.40 0.32
CA ASP A 69 4.74 5.21 0.73
C ASP A 69 3.44 4.45 0.44
N GLY A 70 2.65 4.23 1.48
CA GLY A 70 1.46 3.38 1.43
C GLY A 70 0.25 4.14 0.91
N PRO A 71 -0.59 3.54 0.05
CA PRO A 71 -1.82 4.17 -0.40
C PRO A 71 -2.85 4.22 0.74
N PRO A 72 -3.78 5.20 0.73
CA PRO A 72 -4.88 5.24 1.68
C PRO A 72 -5.87 4.08 1.46
N GLY A 73 -6.60 3.73 2.51
CA GLY A 73 -7.65 2.71 2.48
C GLY A 73 -7.12 1.27 2.50
N ILE A 74 -7.97 0.32 2.10
CA ILE A 74 -7.73 -1.13 2.24
C ILE A 74 -7.87 -1.92 0.93
N GLY A 75 -7.80 -1.23 -0.21
CA GLY A 75 -8.01 -1.82 -1.53
C GLY A 75 -6.79 -2.56 -2.09
N CYS A 76 -6.91 -2.99 -3.35
CA CYS A 76 -5.84 -3.67 -4.10
C CYS A 76 -4.47 -2.95 -4.05
N PRO A 77 -4.38 -1.60 -4.09
CA PRO A 77 -3.11 -0.90 -3.91
C PRO A 77 -2.44 -1.15 -2.56
N LEU A 78 -3.21 -1.19 -1.46
CA LEU A 78 -2.66 -1.48 -0.13
C LEU A 78 -2.13 -2.92 -0.09
N ILE A 79 -2.91 -3.88 -0.60
CA ILE A 79 -2.52 -5.29 -0.62
C ILE A 79 -1.21 -5.46 -1.42
N ALA A 80 -1.11 -4.84 -2.59
CA ALA A 80 0.10 -4.88 -3.42
C ALA A 80 1.33 -4.26 -2.72
N THR A 81 1.11 -3.20 -1.92
CA THR A 81 2.14 -2.53 -1.12
C THR A 81 2.63 -3.43 0.02
N LEU A 82 1.71 -4.04 0.76
CA LEU A 82 2.01 -4.94 1.87
C LEU A 82 2.64 -6.25 1.40
N SER A 83 2.27 -6.73 0.21
CA SER A 83 2.79 -7.97 -0.35
C SER A 83 4.30 -7.92 -0.54
N GLY A 84 5.04 -8.64 0.30
CA GLY A 84 6.51 -8.68 0.28
C GLY A 84 7.20 -7.61 1.13
N ALA A 85 6.45 -6.85 1.94
CA ALA A 85 7.01 -5.97 2.94
C ALA A 85 7.45 -6.76 4.20
N ASN A 86 8.55 -6.34 4.82
CA ASN A 86 9.02 -6.94 6.07
C ASN A 86 8.34 -6.35 7.31
N LEU A 87 7.99 -5.07 7.25
CA LEU A 87 7.36 -4.30 8.32
C LEU A 87 6.39 -3.29 7.70
N ALA A 88 5.18 -3.21 8.24
CA ALA A 88 4.20 -2.17 7.96
C ALA A 88 4.14 -1.19 9.13
N ILE A 89 4.34 0.10 8.87
CA ILE A 89 4.15 1.16 9.85
C ILE A 89 2.79 1.80 9.56
N VAL A 90 1.83 1.60 10.46
CA VAL A 90 0.48 2.15 10.32
C VAL A 90 0.38 3.42 11.15
N VAL A 91 0.18 4.55 10.48
CA VAL A 91 0.02 5.85 11.11
C VAL A 91 -1.47 6.15 11.23
N THR A 92 -1.94 6.45 12.43
CA THR A 92 -3.36 6.78 12.69
C THR A 92 -3.51 7.95 13.65
N GLU A 93 -4.60 8.69 13.55
CA GLU A 93 -4.98 9.73 14.51
C GLU A 93 -6.02 9.18 15.50
N PRO A 94 -6.09 9.65 16.76
CA PRO A 94 -6.99 9.10 17.80
C PRO A 94 -8.45 9.53 17.62
N THR A 95 -8.99 9.24 16.45
CA THR A 95 -10.38 9.39 16.06
C THR A 95 -11.06 8.02 15.98
N LEU A 96 -12.39 7.98 16.05
CA LEU A 96 -13.13 6.72 15.94
C LEU A 96 -12.89 6.03 14.58
N SER A 97 -12.89 6.81 13.49
CA SER A 97 -12.57 6.31 12.15
C SER A 97 -11.11 5.83 12.07
N GLY A 98 -10.16 6.57 12.64
CA GLY A 98 -8.75 6.18 12.69
C GLY A 98 -8.52 4.84 13.38
N LEU A 99 -9.24 4.55 14.47
CA LEU A 99 -9.19 3.24 15.13
C LEU A 99 -9.74 2.13 14.23
N HIS A 100 -10.89 2.35 13.57
CA HIS A 100 -11.48 1.35 12.67
C HIS A 100 -10.59 1.05 11.45
N ASP A 101 -9.99 2.08 10.85
CA ASP A 101 -9.12 1.91 9.70
C ASP A 101 -7.80 1.25 10.10
N LEU A 102 -7.21 1.64 11.23
CA LEU A 102 -6.06 0.95 11.84
C LEU A 102 -6.34 -0.56 11.98
N GLN A 103 -7.48 -0.91 12.59
CA GLN A 103 -7.86 -2.30 12.80
C GLN A 103 -7.94 -3.10 11.50
N ARG A 104 -8.45 -2.48 10.43
CA ARG A 104 -8.55 -3.12 9.11
C ARG A 104 -7.18 -3.29 8.46
N VAL A 105 -6.35 -2.24 8.44
CA VAL A 105 -5.00 -2.30 7.85
C VAL A 105 -4.14 -3.35 8.55
N VAL A 106 -4.16 -3.40 9.88
CA VAL A 106 -3.40 -4.41 10.65
C VAL A 106 -3.91 -5.82 10.37
N LYS A 107 -5.24 -6.03 10.24
CA LYS A 107 -5.79 -7.34 9.85
C LYS A 107 -5.30 -7.78 8.47
N VAL A 108 -5.24 -6.86 7.51
CA VAL A 108 -4.69 -7.15 6.17
C VAL A 108 -3.21 -7.48 6.25
N ALA A 109 -2.40 -6.68 6.96
CA ALA A 109 -0.97 -6.96 7.15
C ALA A 109 -0.73 -8.35 7.77
N GLN A 110 -1.49 -8.70 8.80
CA GLN A 110 -1.42 -10.01 9.46
C GLN A 110 -1.80 -11.16 8.53
N HIS A 111 -2.83 -10.99 7.69
CA HIS A 111 -3.22 -12.00 6.70
C HIS A 111 -2.08 -12.35 5.75
N PHE A 112 -1.24 -11.37 5.40
CA PHE A 112 -0.06 -11.57 4.55
C PHE A 112 1.22 -11.87 5.33
N GLY A 113 1.14 -12.10 6.64
CA GLY A 113 2.30 -12.41 7.50
C GLY A 113 3.26 -11.24 7.70
N VAL A 114 2.82 -10.00 7.44
CA VAL A 114 3.62 -8.79 7.60
C VAL A 114 3.51 -8.31 9.05
N LYS A 115 4.66 -8.08 9.69
CA LYS A 115 4.70 -7.46 11.02
C LYS A 115 4.19 -6.02 10.93
N ALA A 116 3.36 -5.60 11.89
CA ALA A 116 2.83 -4.24 11.93
C ALA A 116 3.29 -3.52 13.19
N ALA A 117 3.67 -2.25 13.04
CA ALA A 117 3.89 -1.30 14.12
C ALA A 117 2.94 -0.12 13.94
N VAL A 118 2.52 0.50 15.04
CA VAL A 118 1.51 1.56 15.02
C VAL A 118 2.13 2.86 15.56
N ILE A 119 1.88 3.95 14.86
CA ILE A 119 2.21 5.31 15.30
C ILE A 119 0.90 6.06 15.49
N ILE A 120 0.68 6.59 16.70
CA ILE A 120 -0.44 7.49 16.99
C ILE A 120 0.02 8.90 16.65
N ASN A 121 -0.37 9.39 15.48
CA ASN A 121 -0.17 10.76 15.07
C ASN A 121 -1.14 11.69 15.82
N LYS A 122 -0.69 12.89 16.20
CA LYS A 122 -1.47 13.87 16.98
C LYS A 122 -2.10 13.24 18.24
N TYR A 123 -1.31 12.47 18.98
CA TYR A 123 -1.73 11.69 20.14
C TYR A 123 -2.59 12.46 21.17
N ASP A 124 -2.33 13.75 21.32
CA ASP A 124 -2.91 14.63 22.33
C ASP A 124 -4.31 15.19 21.96
N ILE A 125 -4.80 15.01 20.74
CA ILE A 125 -6.12 15.53 20.34
C ILE A 125 -7.28 14.81 21.03
N ASN A 126 -7.06 13.56 21.47
CA ASN A 126 -8.02 12.79 22.26
C ASN A 126 -7.32 11.66 23.02
N LEU A 127 -6.95 11.91 24.28
CA LEU A 127 -6.23 10.95 25.12
C LEU A 127 -7.01 9.67 25.40
N GLU A 128 -8.34 9.75 25.51
CA GLU A 128 -9.18 8.57 25.73
C GLU A 128 -9.11 7.61 24.54
N ASN A 129 -9.17 8.12 23.31
CA ASN A 129 -9.05 7.31 22.12
C ASN A 129 -7.61 6.82 21.88
N SER A 130 -6.60 7.62 22.24
CA SER A 130 -5.22 7.18 22.20
C SER A 130 -4.99 5.96 23.10
N ALA A 131 -5.48 6.00 24.34
CA ALA A 131 -5.45 4.85 25.24
C ALA A 131 -6.17 3.62 24.66
N LYS A 132 -7.32 3.80 23.99
CA LYS A 132 -8.02 2.71 23.30
C LYS A 132 -7.19 2.09 22.17
N ILE A 133 -6.42 2.90 21.42
CA ILE A 133 -5.51 2.40 20.38
C ILE A 133 -4.38 1.59 21.01
N GLU A 134 -3.74 2.11 22.06
CA GLU A 134 -2.66 1.43 22.79
C GLU A 134 -3.13 0.09 23.37
N ASP A 135 -4.26 0.08 24.09
CA ASP A 135 -4.87 -1.12 24.66
C ASP A 135 -5.17 -2.16 23.57
N TRP A 136 -5.65 -1.71 22.41
CA TRP A 136 -5.94 -2.59 21.29
C TRP A 136 -4.66 -3.21 20.70
N CYS A 137 -3.58 -2.44 20.62
CA CYS A 137 -2.27 -2.92 20.16
C CYS A 137 -1.64 -3.92 21.14
N GLN A 138 -1.81 -3.74 22.46
CA GLN A 138 -1.25 -4.63 23.48
C GLN A 138 -2.00 -5.97 23.64
N LYS A 139 -3.29 -6.00 23.33
CA LYS A 139 -4.13 -7.22 23.41
C LYS A 139 -3.86 -8.23 22.28
N LYS A 140 -2.94 -7.93 21.37
CA LYS A 140 -2.60 -8.74 20.19
C LYS A 140 -1.12 -9.14 20.22
#